data_AF-A0A535RG50-F1
#
_entry.id   AF-A0A535RG50-F1
#
_cell.length_a   1.000
_cell.length_b   1.000
_cell.length_c   1.000
_cell.angle_alpha   90.00
_cell.angle_beta   90.00
_cell.angle_gamma   90.00
#
_symmetry.space_group_name_H-M   'P 1'
#
loop_
_entity.id
_entity.type
_entity.pdbx_description
1 polymer ?
#
loop_
_entity_poly.entity_id
_entity_poly.type
_entity_poly.pdbx_seq_one_letter_code
_entity_poly.pdbx_strand_id
1 'polypeptide(L)'
;MSFSPRYRALVYTSLVLWSLIVYRADRRVLVLAIAVAVLYPLQAVLGAITVVLELPPEWVTVHLANAELLLAALTILAVIVRWPKIARERAPGWTWLAVAAAAGTFVLLVSGAYVRGANATTACLNWPL
;
A
#
# COMPACT_ATOMS: atom_id res chain seq x y z
N MET A 1 -17.64 -10.40 -7.28
CA MET A 1 -17.63 -11.04 -5.94
C MET A 1 -17.50 -9.94 -4.89
N SER A 2 -18.57 -9.58 -4.18
CA SER A 2 -18.51 -8.55 -3.13
C SER A 2 -18.18 -9.21 -1.79
N PHE A 3 -16.95 -9.06 -1.29
CA PHE A 3 -16.58 -9.53 0.04
C PHE A 3 -17.19 -8.62 1.11
N SER A 4 -17.73 -9.21 2.17
CA SER A 4 -18.26 -8.45 3.29
C SER A 4 -17.13 -7.69 4.01
N PRO A 5 -17.37 -6.45 4.51
CA PRO A 5 -16.38 -5.70 5.28
C PRO A 5 -15.86 -6.49 6.49
N ARG A 6 -16.73 -7.28 7.11
CA ARG A 6 -16.43 -8.15 8.25
C ARG A 6 -15.40 -9.22 7.89
N TYR A 7 -15.55 -9.87 6.73
CA TYR A 7 -14.60 -10.89 6.28
C TYR A 7 -13.21 -10.30 6.05
N ARG A 8 -13.12 -9.13 5.40
CA ARG A 8 -11.83 -8.45 5.18
C ARG A 8 -11.13 -8.15 6.51
N ALA A 9 -11.85 -7.57 7.47
CA ALA A 9 -11.29 -7.25 8.77
C ALA A 9 -10.72 -8.50 9.46
N LEU A 10 -11.47 -9.61 9.48
CA LEU A 10 -11.01 -10.87 10.06
C LEU A 10 -9.74 -11.41 9.39
N VAL A 11 -9.64 -11.34 8.07
CA VAL A 11 -8.45 -11.77 7.33
C VAL A 11 -7.23 -10.93 7.73
N TYR A 12 -7.35 -9.60 7.74
CA TYR A 12 -6.22 -8.74 8.10
C TYR A 12 -5.82 -8.89 9.57
N THR A 13 -6.78 -8.94 10.49
CA THR A 13 -6.48 -9.10 11.93
C THR A 13 -5.87 -10.46 12.24
N SER A 14 -6.38 -11.54 11.65
CA SER A 14 -5.82 -12.88 11.85
C SER A 14 -4.41 -13.00 11.28
N LEU A 15 -4.15 -12.40 10.11
CA LEU A 15 -2.82 -12.33 9.52
C LEU A 15 -1.84 -11.59 10.42
N VAL A 16 -2.20 -10.39 10.89
CA VAL A 16 -1.36 -9.59 11.78
C VAL A 16 -1.07 -10.35 13.08
N LEU A 17 -2.10 -10.87 13.75
CA LEU A 17 -1.93 -11.60 15.01
C LEU A 17 -1.05 -12.84 14.84
N TRP A 18 -1.27 -13.60 13.77
CA TRP A 18 -0.44 -14.78 13.46
C TRP A 18 1.03 -14.38 13.21
N SER A 19 1.27 -13.32 12.44
CA SER A 19 2.62 -12.80 12.21
C SER A 19 3.30 -12.34 13.52
N LEU A 20 2.57 -11.63 14.38
CA LEU A 20 3.08 -11.17 15.68
C LEU A 20 3.41 -12.32 16.62
N ILE A 21 2.62 -13.40 16.63
CA ILE A 21 2.83 -14.54 17.53
C ILE A 21 3.99 -15.42 17.04
N VAL A 22 3.98 -15.78 15.74
CA VAL A 22 4.90 -16.77 15.17
C VAL A 22 6.28 -16.16 14.89
N TYR A 23 6.33 -14.91 14.43
CA TYR A 23 7.57 -14.26 13.99
C TYR A 23 8.04 -13.14 14.93
N ARG A 24 7.63 -13.17 16.21
CA ARG A 24 8.00 -12.16 17.24
C ARG A 24 9.50 -11.88 17.39
N ALA A 25 10.36 -12.81 17.00
CA ALA A 25 11.81 -12.64 17.05
C ALA A 25 12.38 -11.92 15.80
N ASP A 26 11.65 -11.88 14.69
CA ASP A 26 12.06 -11.21 13.46
C ASP A 26 11.54 -9.77 13.45
N ARG A 27 12.43 -8.81 13.70
CA ARG A 27 12.10 -7.38 13.73
C ARG A 27 11.52 -6.88 12.40
N ARG A 28 11.89 -7.44 11.25
CA ARG A 28 11.38 -7.01 9.94
C ARG A 28 9.90 -7.36 9.80
N VAL A 29 9.56 -8.60 10.15
CA VAL A 29 8.17 -9.08 10.16
C VAL A 29 7.33 -8.28 11.15
N LEU A 30 7.88 -7.99 12.34
CA LEU A 30 7.20 -7.19 13.36
C LEU A 30 6.87 -5.78 12.85
N VAL A 31 7.85 -5.08 12.26
CA VAL A 31 7.64 -3.72 11.71
C VAL A 31 6.59 -3.74 10.61
N LEU A 32 6.62 -4.72 9.70
CA LEU A 32 5.64 -4.84 8.62
C LEU A 32 4.24 -5.17 9.15
N ALA A 33 4.13 -6.07 10.13
CA ALA A 33 2.84 -6.42 10.74
C ALA A 33 2.22 -5.22 11.45
N ILE A 34 3.03 -4.41 12.16
CA ILE A 34 2.59 -3.15 12.78
C ILE A 34 2.18 -2.15 11.70
N ALA A 35 2.97 -1.98 10.64
CA ALA A 35 2.63 -1.10 9.53
C ALA A 35 1.28 -1.47 8.91
N VAL A 36 1.04 -2.76 8.62
CA VAL A 36 -0.25 -3.25 8.12
C VAL A 36 -1.39 -2.97 9.12
N ALA A 37 -1.16 -3.21 10.41
CA ALA A 37 -2.14 -2.97 11.46
C ALA A 37 -2.55 -1.50 11.57
N VAL A 38 -1.68 -0.56 11.20
CA VAL A 38 -1.95 0.89 11.17
C VAL A 38 -2.54 1.33 9.84
N LEU A 39 -1.95 0.89 8.72
CA LEU A 39 -2.35 1.30 7.36
C LEU A 39 -3.76 0.81 7.01
N TYR A 40 -4.16 -0.37 7.48
CA TYR A 40 -5.50 -0.93 7.22
C TYR A 40 -6.66 -0.09 7.80
N PRO A 41 -6.70 0.24 9.11
CA PRO A 41 -7.75 1.11 9.64
C PRO A 41 -7.65 2.52 9.05
N LEU A 42 -6.44 3.03 8.80
CA LEU A 42 -6.25 4.31 8.12
C LEU A 42 -6.88 4.30 6.72
N GLN A 43 -6.74 3.20 5.96
CA GLN A 43 -7.39 3.05 4.66
C GLN A 43 -8.92 3.16 4.75
N ALA A 44 -9.51 2.53 5.77
CA ALA A 44 -10.95 2.57 6.00
C ALA A 44 -11.42 3.99 6.34
N VAL A 45 -10.69 4.70 7.20
CA VAL A 45 -10.98 6.09 7.55
C VAL A 45 -10.86 7.00 6.33
N LEU A 46 -9.76 6.92 5.58
CA LEU A 46 -9.57 7.69 4.35
C LEU A 46 -10.67 7.41 3.33
N GLY A 47 -11.08 6.15 3.18
CA GLY A 47 -12.17 5.78 2.27
C GLY A 47 -13.55 6.28 2.73
N ALA A 48 -13.76 6.44 4.03
CA ALA A 48 -14.96 7.10 4.54
C ALA A 48 -14.92 8.62 4.29
N ILE A 49 -13.77 9.25 4.51
CA ILE A 49 -13.56 10.68 4.25
C ILE A 49 -13.83 11.02 2.78
N THR A 50 -13.36 10.20 1.83
CA THR A 50 -13.60 10.44 0.40
C THR A 50 -15.09 10.41 0.06
N VAL A 51 -15.89 9.58 0.72
CA VAL A 51 -17.35 9.55 0.51
C VAL A 51 -18.03 10.74 1.16
N VAL A 52 -17.71 11.03 2.43
CA VAL A 52 -18.36 12.10 3.21
C VAL A 52 -18.09 13.48 2.62
N LEU A 53 -16.88 13.70 2.10
CA LEU A 53 -16.50 14.98 1.50
C LEU A 53 -16.82 15.08 0.00
N GLU A 54 -17.49 14.08 -0.58
CA GLU A 54 -17.87 14.05 -2.00
C GLU A 54 -16.67 14.09 -2.97
N LEU A 55 -15.70 13.21 -2.71
CA LEU A 55 -14.56 12.88 -3.57
C LEU A 55 -13.57 14.05 -3.87
N PRO A 56 -13.16 14.85 -2.88
CA PRO A 56 -12.14 15.86 -3.09
C PRO A 56 -10.81 15.19 -3.53
N PRO A 57 -10.12 15.74 -4.53
CA PRO A 57 -8.98 15.09 -5.18
C PRO A 57 -7.83 14.79 -4.23
N GLU A 58 -7.61 15.63 -3.22
CA GLU A 58 -6.56 15.47 -2.22
C GLU A 58 -6.78 14.18 -1.43
N TRP A 59 -8.00 13.97 -0.93
CA TRP A 59 -8.30 12.80 -0.09
C TRP A 59 -8.39 11.51 -0.90
N VAL A 60 -8.90 11.56 -2.13
CA VAL A 60 -8.89 10.38 -3.02
C VAL A 60 -7.45 9.96 -3.34
N THR A 61 -6.57 10.94 -3.59
CA THR A 61 -5.15 10.70 -3.85
C THR A 61 -4.44 10.12 -2.62
N VAL A 62 -4.67 10.68 -1.42
CA VAL A 62 -4.10 10.16 -0.17
C VAL A 62 -4.64 8.76 0.15
N HIS A 63 -5.93 8.50 -0.11
CA HIS A 63 -6.52 7.18 0.01
C HIS A 63 -5.85 6.14 -0.89
N LEU A 64 -5.57 6.49 -2.15
CA LEU A 64 -4.82 5.62 -3.06
C LEU A 64 -3.38 5.40 -2.58
N ALA A 65 -2.69 6.47 -2.19
CA ALA A 65 -1.32 6.38 -1.70
C ALA A 65 -1.20 5.43 -0.49
N ASN A 66 -2.12 5.53 0.47
CA ASN A 66 -2.18 4.63 1.60
C ASN A 66 -2.51 3.17 1.19
N ALA A 67 -3.34 2.98 0.17
CA ALA A 67 -3.67 1.66 -0.37
C ALA A 67 -2.42 0.96 -0.94
N GLU A 68 -1.63 1.68 -1.72
CA GLU A 68 -0.40 1.17 -2.34
C GLU A 68 0.68 0.87 -1.28
N LEU A 69 0.79 1.69 -0.23
CA LEU A 69 1.67 1.39 0.91
C LEU A 69 1.23 0.14 1.67
N LEU A 70 -0.08 -0.03 1.90
CA LEU A 70 -0.63 -1.23 2.52
C LEU A 70 -0.34 -2.47 1.66
N LEU A 71 -0.55 -2.37 0.34
CA LEU A 71 -0.26 -3.44 -0.61
C LEU A 71 1.23 -3.80 -0.62
N ALA A 72 2.12 -2.80 -0.63
CA ALA A 72 3.56 -3.01 -0.56
C ALA A 72 3.96 -3.75 0.74
N ALA A 73 3.46 -3.29 1.89
CA ALA A 73 3.75 -3.91 3.18
C ALA A 73 3.28 -5.38 3.24
N LEU A 74 2.06 -5.66 2.77
CA LEU A 74 1.51 -7.02 2.69
C LEU A 74 2.31 -7.91 1.74
N THR A 75 2.74 -7.37 0.59
CA THR A 75 3.52 -8.11 -0.40
C THR A 75 4.89 -8.48 0.15
N ILE A 76 5.59 -7.52 0.76
CA ILE A 76 6.90 -7.78 1.38
C ILE A 76 6.75 -8.81 2.51
N LEU A 77 5.73 -8.64 3.37
CA LEU A 77 5.45 -9.59 4.45
C LEU A 77 5.18 -11.00 3.91
N ALA A 78 4.34 -11.13 2.87
CA ALA A 78 4.05 -12.38 2.22
C ALA A 78 5.31 -13.04 1.64
N VAL A 79 6.19 -12.26 1.00
CA VAL A 79 7.45 -12.77 0.44
C VAL A 79 8.37 -13.29 1.54
N ILE A 80 8.55 -12.54 2.63
CA ILE A 80 9.42 -12.95 3.75
C ILE A 80 8.89 -14.24 4.40
N VAL A 81 7.59 -14.31 4.65
CA VAL A 81 6.94 -15.48 5.28
C VAL A 81 7.00 -16.71 4.38
N ARG A 82 6.74 -16.54 3.08
CA ARG A 82 6.66 -17.65 2.11
C ARG A 82 8.02 -18.15 1.63
N TRP A 83 8.99 -17.25 1.47
CA TRP A 83 10.33 -17.55 0.98
C TRP A 83 11.43 -17.02 1.91
N PRO A 84 11.55 -17.56 3.14
CA PRO A 84 12.45 -17.04 4.16
C PRO A 84 13.95 -17.27 3.86
N LYS A 85 14.27 -18.13 2.89
CA LYS A 85 15.65 -18.30 2.40
C LYS A 85 16.07 -17.11 1.53
N ILE A 86 15.26 -16.79 0.52
CA ILE A 86 15.46 -15.66 -0.40
C ILE A 86 15.48 -14.33 0.37
N ALA A 87 14.57 -14.15 1.33
CA ALA A 87 14.51 -12.93 2.14
C ALA A 87 15.74 -12.68 3.03
N ARG A 88 16.57 -13.70 3.28
CA ARG A 88 17.82 -13.61 4.04
C ARG A 88 19.05 -13.42 3.17
N GLU A 89 18.94 -13.63 1.86
CA GLU A 89 20.05 -13.42 0.94
C GLU A 89 20.45 -11.95 0.89
N ARG A 90 21.75 -11.69 0.71
CA ARG A 90 22.27 -10.34 0.66
C ARG A 90 21.83 -9.70 -0.64
N ALA A 91 21.14 -8.57 -0.54
CA ALA A 91 20.68 -7.81 -1.70
C ALA A 91 21.87 -7.43 -2.59
N PRO A 92 21.80 -7.68 -3.90
CA PRO A 92 22.80 -7.22 -4.86
C PRO A 92 22.95 -5.70 -4.86
N GLY A 93 24.10 -5.20 -5.31
CA GLY A 93 24.38 -3.76 -5.37
C GLY A 93 23.37 -2.97 -6.21
N TRP A 94 22.71 -3.57 -7.19
CA TRP A 94 21.70 -2.91 -8.03
C TRP A 94 20.29 -2.86 -7.42
N THR A 95 20.06 -3.41 -6.21
CA THR A 95 18.73 -3.38 -5.58
C THR A 95 18.20 -1.96 -5.39
N TRP A 96 19.08 -0.96 -5.27
CA TRP A 96 18.66 0.44 -5.22
C TRP A 96 17.91 0.88 -6.48
N LEU A 97 18.22 0.34 -7.67
CA LEU A 97 17.49 0.64 -8.91
C LEU A 97 16.04 0.15 -8.83
N ALA A 98 15.83 -1.04 -8.25
CA ALA A 98 14.49 -1.57 -8.03
C ALA A 98 13.72 -0.72 -7.00
N VAL A 99 14.38 -0.29 -5.94
CA VAL A 99 13.79 0.64 -4.94
C VAL A 99 13.46 1.98 -5.57
N ALA A 100 14.35 2.54 -6.38
CA ALA A 100 14.14 3.80 -7.10
C ALA A 100 13.00 3.69 -8.11
N ALA A 101 12.91 2.58 -8.84
CA ALA A 101 11.81 2.32 -9.77
C ALA A 101 10.46 2.15 -9.05
N ALA A 102 10.44 1.47 -7.90
CA ALA A 102 9.23 1.36 -7.09
C ALA A 102 8.78 2.72 -6.53
N ALA A 103 9.72 3.52 -6.01
CA ALA A 103 9.44 4.87 -5.54
C ALA A 103 8.98 5.80 -6.68
N GLY A 104 9.63 5.74 -7.85
CA GLY A 104 9.24 6.49 -9.03
C GLY A 104 7.84 6.10 -9.51
N THR A 105 7.54 4.80 -9.57
CA THR A 105 6.19 4.31 -9.88
C THR A 105 5.15 4.81 -8.88
N PHE A 106 5.46 4.80 -7.59
CA PHE A 106 4.57 5.32 -6.56
C PHE A 106 4.27 6.82 -6.77
N VAL A 107 5.30 7.62 -7.04
CA VAL A 107 5.13 9.05 -7.37
C VAL A 107 4.29 9.23 -8.64
N LEU A 108 4.52 8.42 -9.68
CA LEU A 108 3.73 8.46 -10.91
C LEU A 108 2.26 8.13 -10.65
N LEU A 109 1.96 7.09 -9.86
CA LEU A 109 0.60 6.70 -9.49
C LEU A 109 -0.11 7.83 -8.71
N VAL A 110 0.56 8.41 -7.72
CA VAL A 110 0.03 9.53 -6.92
C VAL A 110 -0.25 10.75 -7.80
N SER A 111 0.70 11.10 -8.67
CA SER A 111 0.54 12.25 -9.58
C SER A 111 -0.63 12.04 -10.56
N GLY A 112 -0.73 10.85 -11.15
CA GLY A 112 -1.82 10.47 -12.04
C GLY A 112 -3.17 10.50 -11.35
N ALA A 113 -3.26 9.97 -10.12
CA ALA A 113 -4.50 9.99 -9.33
C ALA A 113 -4.97 11.42 -9.03
N TYR A 114 -4.04 12.32 -8.70
CA TYR A 114 -4.37 13.72 -8.49
C TYR A 114 -4.86 14.41 -9.76
N VAL A 115 -4.20 14.18 -10.90
CA VAL A 115 -4.64 14.71 -12.21
C VAL A 115 -6.05 14.22 -12.56
N ARG A 116 -6.36 12.94 -12.30
CA ARG A 116 -7.71 12.39 -12.46
C ARG A 116 -8.71 13.10 -11.55
N GLY A 117 -8.39 13.23 -10.27
CA GLY A 117 -9.30 13.83 -9.28
C GLY A 117 -9.55 15.32 -9.52
N ALA A 118 -8.54 16.06 -9.96
CA ALA A 118 -8.62 17.48 -10.26
C ALA A 118 -9.33 17.79 -11.61
N ASN A 119 -9.91 16.77 -12.26
CA ASN A 119 -10.54 16.86 -13.58
C ASN A 119 -9.60 17.41 -14.68
N ALA A 120 -8.29 17.22 -14.53
CA ALA A 120 -7.29 17.76 -15.44
C ALA A 120 -6.90 16.78 -16.58
N THR A 121 -7.62 15.67 -16.74
CA THR A 121 -7.32 14.64 -17.74
C THR A 121 -7.31 15.11 -19.18
N THR A 122 -8.11 16.15 -19.47
CA THR A 122 -8.26 16.74 -20.81
C THR A 122 -7.76 18.18 -20.85
N ALA A 123 -6.97 18.60 -19.85
CA ALA A 123 -6.41 19.95 -19.83
C ALA A 123 -5.40 20.17 -20.97
N CYS A 124 -4.63 19.13 -21.30
CA CYS A 124 -3.80 19.09 -22.50
C CYS A 124 -4.53 18.29 -23.58
N LEU A 125 -4.89 18.95 -24.68
CA LEU A 125 -5.58 18.31 -25.81
C LEU A 125 -4.61 17.51 -26.70
N ASN A 126 -3.32 17.81 -26.59
CA ASN A 126 -2.25 17.21 -27.35
C ASN A 126 -1.29 16.48 -26.41
N TRP A 127 -0.44 15.65 -26.99
CA TRP A 127 0.60 14.93 -26.28
C TRP A 127 1.94 15.17 -27.00
N PRO A 128 3.05 15.58 -26.33
CA PRO A 128 3.31 15.96 -24.92
C PRO A 128 3.35 17.49 -24.62
N LEU A 129 2.69 18.32 -25.42
CA LEU A 129 2.64 19.79 -25.33
C LEU A 129 1.23 20.26 -25.66
#